data_AF-J7U2E5-F1
#
_entry.id   AF-J7U2E5-F1
#
_cell.length_a   1.000
_cell.length_b   1.000
_cell.length_c   1.000
_cell.angle_alpha   90.00
_cell.angle_beta   90.00
_cell.angle_gamma   90.00
#
_symmetry.space_group_name_H-M   'P 1'
#
loop_
_entity.id
_entity.type
_entity.pdbx_description
1 polymer ?
#
loop_
_entity_poly.entity_id
_entity_poly.type
_entity_poly.pdbx_seq_one_letter_code
_entity_poly.pdbx_strand_id
1 'polypeptide(L)'
;MKKTLILLFLTVAIFVIPFFIDHGGEYGGSDDQAEQQILAIAPDYEPWFESLYEPASGEIESLLFTLQGCLGTAVIFYVLGYYRSGRKNAKP
;
A
#
# COMPACT_ATOMS: atom_id res chain seq x y z
N MET A 1 17.51 -5.91 -23.69
CA MET A 1 16.59 -7.07 -23.72
C MET A 1 16.79 -8.00 -22.54
N LYS A 2 17.96 -8.65 -22.35
CA LYS A 2 18.21 -9.53 -21.19
C LYS A 2 17.93 -8.86 -19.82
N LYS A 3 18.39 -7.62 -19.62
CA LYS A 3 18.15 -6.85 -18.38
C LYS A 3 16.66 -6.57 -18.12
N THR A 4 15.89 -6.25 -19.16
CA THR A 4 14.45 -6.00 -19.06
C THR A 4 13.69 -7.26 -18.68
N LEU A 5 14.04 -8.41 -19.29
CA LEU A 5 13.50 -9.72 -18.94
C LEU A 5 13.81 -10.09 -17.48
N ILE A 6 15.04 -9.85 -17.02
CA ILE A 6 15.43 -10.09 -15.63
C ILE A 6 14.63 -9.22 -14.67
N LEU A 7 14.49 -7.91 -14.95
CA LEU A 7 13.72 -6.99 -14.11
C LEU A 7 12.24 -7.39 -14.07
N LEU A 8 11.64 -7.75 -15.21
CA LEU A 8 10.25 -8.20 -15.26
C LEU A 8 10.04 -9.50 -14.49
N PHE A 9 10.97 -10.45 -14.62
CA PHE A 9 10.95 -11.69 -13.82
C PHE A 9 11.03 -11.39 -12.32
N LEU A 10 11.93 -10.51 -11.89
CA LEU A 10 12.05 -10.12 -10.49
C LEU A 10 10.78 -9.42 -9.98
N THR A 11 10.17 -8.54 -10.79
CA THR A 11 8.89 -7.93 -10.44
C THR A 11 7.81 -8.99 -10.23
N VAL A 12 7.64 -9.92 -11.17
CA VAL A 12 6.66 -11.01 -11.03
C VAL A 12 6.96 -11.86 -9.79
N ALA A 13 8.22 -12.18 -9.54
CA ALA A 13 8.63 -12.94 -8.35
C ALA A 13 8.23 -12.23 -7.05
N ILE A 14 8.42 -10.90 -6.94
CA ILE A 14 8.02 -10.12 -5.76
C ILE A 14 6.50 -10.19 -5.52
N PHE A 15 5.68 -10.21 -6.56
CA PHE A 15 4.23 -10.35 -6.42
C PHE A 15 3.77 -11.78 -6.11
N VAL A 16 4.43 -12.78 -6.66
CA VAL A 16 3.99 -14.19 -6.58
C VAL A 16 4.50 -14.88 -5.31
N ILE A 17 5.73 -14.59 -4.87
CA ILE A 17 6.34 -15.24 -3.70
C ILE A 17 5.48 -15.10 -2.42
N PRO A 18 4.91 -13.93 -2.08
CA PRO A 18 4.08 -13.76 -0.88
C PRO A 18 2.86 -14.68 -0.83
N PHE A 19 2.34 -15.18 -1.96
CA PHE A 19 1.22 -16.12 -1.97
C PHE A 19 1.60 -17.52 -1.45
N PHE A 20 2.88 -17.86 -1.44
CA PHE A 20 3.39 -19.17 -1.02
C PHE A 20 4.07 -19.14 0.35
N ILE A 21 4.25 -17.96 0.93
CA ILE A 21 4.81 -17.79 2.27
C ILE A 21 3.68 -17.33 3.16
N ASP A 22 3.30 -18.15 4.13
CA ASP A 22 2.35 -17.72 5.15
C ASP A 22 2.97 -16.58 5.97
N HIS A 23 2.31 -15.43 5.98
CA HIS A 23 2.76 -14.23 6.68
C HIS A 23 2.05 -14.05 8.03
N GLY A 24 1.17 -14.97 8.43
CA GLY A 24 0.60 -15.04 9.78
C GLY A 24 -0.17 -13.78 10.21
N GLY A 25 -0.52 -12.89 9.28
CA GLY A 25 -1.19 -11.62 9.56
C GLY A 25 -2.26 -11.33 8.51
N GLU A 26 -3.43 -10.93 8.98
CA GLU A 26 -4.47 -10.36 8.11
C GLU A 26 -3.97 -9.02 7.56
N TYR A 27 -4.34 -8.71 6.32
CA TYR A 27 -4.08 -7.41 5.70
C TYR A 27 -5.06 -6.35 6.24
N GLY A 28 -5.02 -6.16 7.57
CA GLY A 28 -5.84 -5.20 8.29
C GLY A 28 -5.19 -3.82 8.40
N GLY A 29 -5.96 -2.85 8.89
CA GLY A 29 -5.47 -1.50 9.14
C GLY A 29 -4.43 -1.47 10.26
N SER A 30 -3.62 -0.40 10.29
CA SER A 30 -2.73 -0.14 11.42
C SER A 30 -3.50 0.07 12.73
N ASP A 31 -4.72 0.57 12.62
CA ASP A 31 -5.51 1.03 13.76
C ASP A 31 -6.06 -0.16 14.56
N ASP A 32 -6.46 -1.24 13.88
CA ASP A 32 -6.88 -2.51 14.52
C ASP A 32 -5.76 -3.11 15.39
N GLN A 33 -4.53 -3.09 14.86
CA GLN A 33 -3.37 -3.60 15.61
C GLN A 33 -3.07 -2.71 16.82
N ALA A 34 -3.23 -1.39 16.68
CA ALA A 34 -2.99 -0.46 17.76
C ALA A 34 -4.03 -0.63 18.88
N GLU A 35 -5.32 -0.77 18.55
CA GLU A 35 -6.38 -0.98 19.52
C GLU A 35 -6.16 -2.26 20.34
N GLN A 36 -5.79 -3.37 19.69
CA GLN A 36 -5.48 -4.63 20.38
C GLN A 36 -4.34 -4.47 21.40
N GLN A 37 -3.29 -3.71 21.06
CA GLN A 37 -2.19 -3.44 21.98
C GLN A 37 -2.59 -2.51 23.12
N ILE A 38 -3.42 -1.50 22.84
CA ILE A 38 -3.93 -0.57 23.87
C ILE A 38 -4.76 -1.33 24.89
N LEU A 39 -5.71 -2.16 24.45
CA LEU A 39 -6.57 -2.97 25.32
C LEU A 39 -5.76 -4.01 26.13
N ALA A 40 -4.64 -4.51 25.58
CA ALA A 40 -3.74 -5.41 26.30
C ALA A 40 -2.98 -4.72 27.45
N ILE A 41 -2.66 -3.42 27.30
CA ILE A 41 -1.90 -2.65 28.31
C ILE A 41 -2.86 -1.98 29.31
N ALA A 42 -4.01 -1.48 28.84
CA ALA A 42 -4.99 -0.73 29.60
C ALA A 42 -6.41 -1.22 29.24
N PRO A 43 -6.92 -2.27 29.92
CA PRO A 43 -8.22 -2.87 29.59
C PRO A 43 -9.41 -1.94 29.89
N ASP A 44 -9.23 -0.94 30.77
CA ASP A 44 -10.26 0.03 31.13
C ASP A 44 -10.20 1.32 30.26
N TYR A 45 -9.45 1.29 29.16
CA TYR A 45 -9.31 2.44 28.27
C TYR A 45 -10.57 2.65 27.41
N GLU A 46 -11.14 3.86 27.48
CA GLU A 46 -12.19 4.29 26.55
C GLU A 46 -11.60 5.11 25.39
N PRO A 47 -11.97 4.82 24.13
CA PRO A 47 -11.58 5.62 22.97
C PRO A 47 -12.02 7.08 23.13
N TRP A 48 -11.08 8.02 22.96
CA TRP A 48 -11.37 9.47 22.99
C TRP A 48 -11.86 10.01 21.63
N PHE A 49 -11.84 9.18 20.60
CA PHE A 49 -12.28 9.52 19.24
C PHE A 49 -12.94 8.31 18.59
N GLU A 50 -14.05 8.54 17.91
CA GLU A 50 -14.74 7.55 17.09
C GLU A 50 -14.66 7.99 15.61
N SER A 51 -14.52 7.01 14.72
CA SER A 51 -14.49 7.28 13.28
C SER A 51 -15.78 7.97 12.84
N LEU A 52 -15.65 9.13 12.19
CA LEU A 52 -16.79 9.87 11.63
C LEU A 52 -17.49 9.11 10.50
N TYR A 53 -16.81 8.14 9.91
CA TYR A 53 -17.30 7.27 8.86
C TYR A 53 -16.63 5.91 8.98
N GLU A 54 -17.44 4.87 9.03
CA GLU A 54 -16.99 3.48 8.98
C GLU A 54 -17.55 2.83 7.71
N PRO A 55 -16.70 2.21 6.87
CA PRO A 55 -17.16 1.53 5.68
C PRO A 55 -18.16 0.42 6.02
N ALA A 56 -19.19 0.24 5.19
CA ALA A 56 -20.21 -0.78 5.43
C ALA A 56 -19.67 -2.24 5.35
N SER A 57 -18.43 -2.42 4.88
CA SER A 57 -17.72 -3.70 4.80
C SER A 57 -16.21 -3.44 4.69
N GLY A 58 -15.40 -4.33 5.29
CA GLY A 58 -13.94 -4.30 5.15
C GLY A 58 -13.45 -4.49 3.70
N GLU A 59 -14.29 -5.04 2.81
CA GLU A 59 -13.99 -5.08 1.37
C GLU A 59 -13.97 -3.68 0.75
N ILE A 60 -14.91 -2.82 1.18
CA ILE A 60 -15.00 -1.43 0.70
C ILE A 60 -13.79 -0.64 1.21
N GLU A 61 -13.41 -0.85 2.47
CA GLU A 61 -12.20 -0.28 3.05
C GLU A 61 -10.95 -0.66 2.24
N SER A 62 -10.75 -1.96 2.00
CA SER A 62 -9.64 -2.49 1.21
C SER A 62 -9.59 -1.91 -0.21
N LEU A 63 -10.76 -1.74 -0.85
CA LEU A 63 -10.87 -1.11 -2.17
C LEU A 63 -10.48 0.37 -2.15
N LEU A 64 -10.91 1.13 -1.14
CA LEU A 64 -10.57 2.54 -0.99
C LEU A 64 -9.06 2.72 -0.73
N PHE A 65 -8.46 1.88 0.12
CA PHE A 65 -7.01 1.85 0.33
C PHE A 65 -6.25 1.52 -0.96
N THR A 66 -6.72 0.52 -1.72
CA THR A 66 -6.12 0.14 -3.00
C THR A 66 -6.21 1.29 -4.00
N LEU A 67 -7.35 1.98 -4.08
CA LEU A 67 -7.54 3.13 -4.95
C LEU A 67 -6.58 4.28 -4.58
N GLN A 68 -6.44 4.58 -3.30
CA GLN A 68 -5.49 5.59 -2.82
C GLN A 68 -4.05 5.22 -3.22
N GLY A 69 -3.65 3.95 -3.07
CA GLY A 69 -2.34 3.45 -3.50
C GLY A 69 -2.12 3.58 -5.02
N CYS A 70 -3.12 3.26 -5.83
CA CYS A 70 -3.09 3.42 -7.29
C CYS A 70 -2.92 4.89 -7.70
N LEU A 71 -3.66 5.81 -7.07
CA LEU A 71 -3.54 7.24 -7.33
C LEU A 71 -2.16 7.78 -6.95
N GLY A 72 -1.64 7.42 -5.76
CA GLY A 72 -0.30 7.80 -5.33
C GLY A 72 0.77 7.30 -6.31
N THR A 73 0.64 6.05 -6.76
CA THR A 73 1.52 5.45 -7.76
C THR A 73 1.45 6.21 -9.08
N ALA A 74 0.25 6.54 -9.58
CA ALA A 74 0.08 7.30 -10.81
C ALA A 74 0.77 8.67 -10.75
N VAL A 75 0.64 9.38 -9.63
CA VAL A 75 1.31 10.67 -9.39
C VAL A 75 2.83 10.52 -9.42
N ILE A 76 3.39 9.54 -8.70
CA ILE A 76 4.84 9.28 -8.67
C ILE A 76 5.37 9.00 -10.07
N PHE A 77 4.73 8.10 -10.82
CA PHE A 77 5.17 7.74 -12.18
C PHE A 77 4.99 8.89 -13.18
N TYR A 78 3.95 9.72 -13.02
CA TYR A 78 3.80 10.93 -13.82
C TYR A 78 4.97 11.90 -13.60
N VAL A 79 5.32 12.18 -12.34
CA VAL A 79 6.43 13.07 -11.98
C VAL A 79 7.77 12.53 -12.49
N LEU A 80 8.04 11.24 -12.28
CA LEU A 80 9.25 10.58 -12.82
C LEU A 80 9.29 10.65 -14.36
N GLY A 81 8.15 10.46 -15.02
CA GLY A 81 8.00 10.59 -16.47
C GLY A 81 8.29 12.01 -16.96
N TYR A 82 7.73 13.02 -16.30
CA TYR A 82 7.93 14.43 -16.60
C TYR A 82 9.41 14.83 -16.50
N TYR A 83 10.09 14.49 -15.40
CA TYR A 83 11.52 14.75 -15.25
C TYR A 83 12.38 14.01 -16.28
N ARG A 84 11.99 12.78 -16.66
CA ARG A 84 12.70 12.03 -17.71
C ARG A 84 12.52 12.67 -19.09
N SER A 85 11.34 13.18 -19.40
CA SER A 85 11.07 13.89 -20.65
C SER A 85 11.82 15.22 -20.73
N GLY A 86 11.88 15.98 -19.63
CA GLY A 86 12.68 17.21 -19.56
C GLY A 86 14.16 16.99 -19.88
N ARG A 87 14.75 15.87 -19.40
CA ARG A 87 16.14 15.50 -19.73
C ARG A 87 16.35 15.01 -21.17
N LYS A 88 15.32 14.49 -21.83
CA LYS A 88 15.40 14.08 -23.25
C LYS A 88 15.26 15.26 -24.20
N ASN A 89 14.48 16.27 -23.81
CA ASN A 89 14.27 17.51 -24.56
C ASN A 89 15.36 18.56 -24.26
N ALA A 90 16.09 18.43 -23.14
CA ALA A 90 17.35 19.11 -22.90
C ALA A 90 18.50 18.41 -23.64
N LYS A 91 18.42 18.39 -24.97
CA LYS A 91 19.61 18.28 -25.81
C LYS A 91 19.97 19.70 -26.30
N PRO A 92 21.26 20.08 -26.37
CA PRO A 92 21.67 21.15 -27.28
C PRO A 92 21.39 20.76 -28.73
#